data_AF-F9PEA1-F1
#
_entry.id   AF-F9PEA1-F1
#
_cell.length_a   1.000
_cell.length_b   1.000
_cell.length_c   1.000
_cell.angle_alpha   90.00
_cell.angle_beta   90.00
_cell.angle_gamma   90.00
#
_symmetry.space_group_name_H-M   'P 1'
#
loop_
_entity.id
_entity.type
_entity.pdbx_description
1 polymer ?
#
loop_
_entity_poly.entity_id
_entity_poly.type
_entity_poly.pdbx_seq_one_letter_code
_entity_poly.pdbx_strand_id
1 'polypeptide(L)'
;MNIEQFLSQFDYDIRKTNDARWIDQKCTYDVLSIIADCILAYIGNDISKEFTVSDIWHYDYARENVLEIFSKPDTESKKLAMSMISILDNP
;
A
#
# COMPACT_ATOMS: atom_id res chain seq x y z
N MET A 1 18.86 7.53 2.79
CA MET A 1 18.01 8.73 2.85
C MET A 1 16.99 8.50 3.93
N ASN A 2 16.93 9.33 4.97
CA ASN A 2 15.88 9.24 5.99
C ASN A 2 14.65 10.06 5.56
N ILE A 3 13.54 9.96 6.30
CA ILE A 3 12.29 10.64 5.94
C ILE A 3 12.45 12.16 5.93
N GLU A 4 13.22 12.72 6.87
CA GLU A 4 13.47 14.16 6.95
C GLU A 4 14.20 14.69 5.71
N GLN A 5 15.23 13.95 5.26
CA GLN A 5 15.97 14.26 4.04
C GLN A 5 15.07 14.22 2.81
N PHE A 6 14.18 13.24 2.70
CA PHE A 6 13.22 13.15 1.60
C PHE A 6 12.23 14.32 1.61
N LEU A 7 11.63 14.63 2.76
CA LEU A 7 10.67 15.72 2.89
C LEU A 7 11.31 17.10 2.63
N SER A 8 12.62 17.25 2.83
CA SER A 8 13.31 18.50 2.53
C SER A 8 13.48 18.80 1.03
N GLN A 9 13.18 17.84 0.15
CA GLN A 9 13.41 17.96 -1.30
C GLN A 9 12.32 18.77 -2.02
N PHE A 10 11.15 18.97 -1.41
CA PHE A 10 9.98 19.58 -2.07
C PHE A 10 9.26 20.58 -1.16
N ASP A 11 8.58 21.56 -1.77
CA ASP A 11 7.74 22.55 -1.08
C ASP A 11 6.28 22.07 -1.09
N TYR A 12 5.83 21.50 0.03
CA TYR A 12 4.49 20.93 0.18
C TYR A 12 3.41 21.96 0.59
N ASP A 13 3.73 23.27 0.59
CA ASP A 13 2.74 24.30 0.93
C ASP A 13 1.72 24.49 -0.20
N ILE A 14 0.60 23.77 -0.10
CA ILE A 14 -0.51 23.81 -1.07
C ILE A 14 -1.10 25.22 -1.28
N ARG A 15 -0.88 26.17 -0.36
CA ARG A 15 -1.38 27.55 -0.49
C ARG A 15 -0.62 28.32 -1.57
N LYS A 16 0.60 27.89 -1.90
CA LYS A 16 1.42 28.49 -2.96
C LYS A 16 1.00 27.99 -4.34
N THR A 17 0.82 26.68 -4.49
CA THR A 17 0.50 26.04 -5.77
C THR A 17 -1.00 26.10 -6.09
N ASN A 18 -1.85 26.21 -5.07
CA ASN A 18 -3.30 25.98 -5.16
C ASN A 18 -3.67 24.62 -5.78
N ASP A 19 -2.74 23.67 -5.80
CA ASP A 19 -2.99 22.28 -6.19
C ASP A 19 -2.85 21.40 -4.94
N ALA A 20 -3.98 20.87 -4.49
CA ALA A 20 -4.06 20.00 -3.32
C ALA A 20 -3.71 18.53 -3.63
N ARG A 21 -3.38 18.19 -4.89
CA ARG A 21 -3.00 16.82 -5.28
C ARG A 21 -1.52 16.56 -5.00
N TRP A 22 -1.17 16.50 -3.73
CA TRP A 22 0.16 16.10 -3.28
C TRP A 22 0.26 14.59 -2.99
N ILE A 23 -0.88 13.89 -2.90
CA ILE A 23 -0.97 12.44 -2.72
C ILE A 23 -2.18 11.88 -3.49
N ASP A 24 -2.02 10.72 -4.13
CA ASP A 24 -3.15 10.04 -4.80
C ASP A 24 -4.13 9.52 -3.74
N GLN A 25 -5.43 9.61 -4.01
CA GLN A 25 -6.49 9.09 -3.15
C GLN A 25 -6.36 7.59 -2.88
N LYS A 26 -5.57 6.86 -3.68
CA LYS A 26 -5.28 5.42 -3.51
C LYS A 26 -4.01 5.16 -2.69
N CYS A 27 -3.21 6.18 -2.42
CA CYS A 27 -2.00 6.12 -1.60
C CYS A 27 -2.25 6.76 -0.22
N THR A 28 -3.42 6.50 0.36
CA THR A 28 -3.75 6.96 1.70
C THR A 28 -2.94 6.22 2.76
N TYR A 29 -2.72 6.87 3.90
CA TYR A 29 -1.85 6.36 4.96
C TYR A 29 -2.28 4.98 5.49
N ASP A 30 -3.58 4.74 5.59
CA ASP A 30 -4.17 3.46 5.99
C ASP A 30 -3.77 2.32 5.04
N VAL A 31 -3.85 2.56 3.72
CA VAL A 31 -3.44 1.60 2.68
C VAL A 31 -1.94 1.31 2.74
N LEU A 32 -1.12 2.35 2.90
CA LEU A 32 0.34 2.16 3.02
C LEU A 32 0.72 1.41 4.30
N SER A 33 0.06 1.73 5.41
CA SER A 33 0.35 1.12 6.72
C SER A 33 0.04 -0.37 6.73
N ILE A 34 -1.11 -0.79 6.18
CA ILE A 34 -1.46 -2.21 6.14
C ILE A 34 -0.57 -3.01 5.18
N ILE A 35 -0.18 -2.44 4.04
CA ILE A 35 0.77 -3.11 3.13
C ILE A 35 2.12 -3.29 3.83
N ALA A 36 2.61 -2.27 4.54
CA ALA A 36 3.84 -2.38 5.31
C ALA A 36 3.76 -3.48 6.39
N ASP A 37 2.64 -3.55 7.13
CA ASP A 37 2.42 -4.59 8.14
C ASP A 37 2.41 -6.00 7.52
N CYS A 38 1.75 -6.17 6.38
CA CYS A 38 1.73 -7.45 5.65
C CYS A 38 3.13 -7.87 5.19
N ILE A 39 3.96 -6.92 4.72
CA ILE A 39 5.35 -7.18 4.34
C ILE A 39 6.16 -7.59 5.57
N LEU A 40 6.05 -6.86 6.68
CA LEU A 40 6.76 -7.17 7.92
C LEU A 40 6.39 -8.56 8.46
N ALA A 41 5.11 -8.91 8.43
CA ALA A 41 4.64 -10.23 8.82
C ALA A 41 5.17 -11.33 7.88
N TYR A 42 5.24 -11.07 6.56
CA TYR A 42 5.75 -12.03 5.58
C TYR A 42 7.26 -12.28 5.70
N ILE A 43 8.06 -11.21 5.88
CA ILE A 43 9.52 -11.33 6.01
C ILE A 43 9.92 -11.87 7.39
N GLY A 44 9.13 -11.58 8.42
CA GLY A 44 9.42 -11.96 9.80
C GLY A 44 10.79 -11.43 10.24
N ASN A 45 11.67 -12.36 10.63
CA ASN A 45 13.03 -12.02 11.07
C ASN A 45 14.07 -12.09 9.93
N ASP A 46 13.69 -12.54 8.74
CA ASP A 46 14.61 -12.68 7.62
C ASP A 46 14.55 -11.45 6.70
N ILE A 47 15.41 -10.48 6.99
CA ILE A 47 15.55 -9.25 6.20
C ILE A 47 16.14 -9.47 4.81
N SER A 48 16.67 -10.66 4.53
CA SER A 48 17.20 -11.03 3.20
C SER A 48 16.17 -11.73 2.33
N LYS A 49 15.00 -12.05 2.90
CA LYS A 49 13.91 -12.72 2.21
C LYS A 49 13.33 -11.80 1.13
N GLU A 50 13.53 -12.19 -0.11
CA GLU A 50 12.88 -11.55 -1.24
C GLU A 50 11.40 -11.91 -1.28
N PHE A 51 10.58 -10.98 -1.79
CA PHE A 51 9.16 -11.19 -1.97
C PHE A 51 8.68 -10.51 -3.24
N THR A 52 7.63 -11.07 -3.82
CA THR A 52 6.86 -10.44 -4.88
C THR A 52 5.54 -9.92 -4.33
N VAL A 53 4.89 -9.04 -5.10
CA VAL A 53 3.51 -8.60 -4.81
C VAL A 53 2.56 -9.80 -4.65
N SER A 54 2.75 -10.84 -5.45
CA SER A 54 1.93 -12.06 -5.37
C SER A 54 2.14 -12.80 -4.05
N ASP A 55 3.37 -12.84 -3.53
CA ASP A 55 3.67 -13.53 -2.28
C ASP A 55 2.98 -12.88 -1.09
N ILE A 56 2.99 -11.54 -1.03
CA ILE A 56 2.30 -10.77 0.01
C ILE A 56 0.78 -10.95 -0.12
N TRP A 57 0.24 -10.89 -1.34
CA TRP A 57 -1.21 -11.02 -1.57
C TRP A 57 -1.79 -12.38 -1.13
N HIS A 58 -1.02 -13.45 -1.30
CA HIS A 58 -1.45 -14.81 -0.96
C HIS A 58 -1.01 -15.25 0.45
N TYR A 59 -0.37 -14.37 1.22
CA TYR A 59 -0.01 -14.67 2.60
C TYR A 59 -1.26 -14.65 3.49
N ASP A 60 -1.47 -15.71 4.27
CA ASP A 60 -2.71 -15.90 5.06
C ASP A 60 -3.01 -14.69 5.97
N TYR A 61 -1.98 -14.15 6.63
CA TYR A 61 -2.10 -12.95 7.46
C TYR A 61 -2.57 -11.74 6.66
N ALA A 62 -2.05 -11.54 5.44
CA ALA A 62 -2.47 -10.42 4.60
C ALA A 62 -3.92 -10.60 4.15
N ARG A 63 -4.34 -11.82 3.81
CA ARG A 63 -5.72 -12.10 3.41
C ARG A 63 -6.72 -11.81 4.51
N GLU A 64 -6.44 -12.21 5.75
CA GLU A 64 -7.33 -11.99 6.90
C GLU A 64 -7.42 -10.50 7.26
N ASN A 65 -6.28 -9.81 7.39
CA ASN A 65 -6.25 -8.42 7.83
C ASN A 65 -6.74 -7.41 6.77
N VAL A 66 -6.46 -7.66 5.48
CA VAL A 66 -6.94 -6.78 4.39
C VAL A 66 -8.47 -6.87 4.24
N LEU A 67 -9.06 -8.07 4.42
CA LEU A 67 -10.51 -8.24 4.39
C LEU A 67 -11.19 -7.53 5.57
N GLU A 68 -10.60 -7.62 6.76
CA GLU A 68 -11.13 -6.98 7.97
C GLU A 68 -11.05 -5.44 7.90
N ILE A 69 -9.91 -4.88 7.49
CA ILE A 69 -9.67 -3.44 7.46
C ILE A 69 -10.47 -2.73 6.35
N PHE A 70 -10.58 -3.34 5.18
CA PHE A 70 -11.30 -2.71 4.06
C PHE A 70 -12.78 -3.11 3.99
N SER A 71 -13.25 -4.01 4.85
CA SER A 71 -14.64 -4.49 4.88
C SER A 71 -15.19 -4.79 3.48
N LYS A 72 -14.33 -5.29 2.58
CA LYS A 72 -14.71 -5.60 1.20
C LYS A 72 -15.42 -6.96 1.20
N PRO A 73 -16.59 -7.08 0.55
CA PRO A 73 -17.26 -8.37 0.44
C PRO A 73 -16.35 -9.38 -0.26
N ASP A 74 -16.51 -10.63 0.16
CA ASP A 74 -15.66 -11.80 -0.14
C ASP A 74 -15.07 -11.86 -1.56
N THR A 75 -13.76 -12.12 -1.61
CA THR A 75 -12.87 -12.11 -2.78
C THR A 75 -13.13 -13.20 -3.82
N GLU A 76 -14.00 -14.18 -3.58
CA GLU A 76 -14.43 -15.15 -4.61
C GLU A 76 -15.31 -14.54 -5.72
N SER A 77 -15.76 -13.31 -5.53
CA SER A 77 -16.42 -12.55 -6.57
C SER A 77 -15.37 -12.06 -7.58
N LYS A 78 -15.23 -12.73 -8.74
CA LYS A 78 -14.35 -12.42 -9.90
C LYS A 78 -14.20 -10.95 -10.31
N LYS A 79 -15.00 -10.04 -9.76
CA LYS A 79 -15.08 -8.62 -10.08
C LYS A 79 -14.12 -7.72 -9.28
N LEU A 80 -13.60 -8.16 -8.13
CA LEU A 80 -12.86 -7.28 -7.20
C LEU A 80 -11.33 -7.31 -7.35
N ALA A 81 -10.75 -8.45 -7.77
CA ALA A 81 -9.32 -8.58 -8.04
C ALA A 81 -8.81 -7.53 -9.06
N MET A 82 -9.66 -7.15 -10.01
CA MET A 82 -9.35 -6.15 -11.05
C MET A 82 -9.12 -4.72 -10.51
N SER A 83 -9.68 -4.37 -9.34
CA SER A 83 -9.58 -3.00 -8.79
C SER A 83 -8.30 -2.72 -7.99
N MET A 84 -7.65 -3.77 -7.45
CA MET A 84 -6.35 -3.65 -6.78
C MET A 84 -5.19 -3.96 -7.73
N ILE A 85 -5.38 -4.83 -8.74
CA ILE A 85 -4.41 -4.98 -9.83
C ILE A 85 -4.20 -3.64 -10.54
N SER A 86 -5.24 -2.83 -10.77
CA SER A 86 -5.09 -1.47 -11.33
C SER A 86 -4.35 -0.46 -10.42
N ILE A 87 -4.11 -0.78 -9.15
CA ILE A 87 -3.27 0.04 -8.25
C ILE A 87 -1.78 -0.29 -8.44
N LEU A 88 -1.48 -1.50 -8.90
CA LEU A 88 -0.12 -2.02 -9.08
C LEU A 88 0.36 -2.03 -10.54
N ASP A 89 -0.56 -1.99 -11.52
CA ASP A 89 -0.30 -2.11 -12.96
C ASP A 89 -0.28 -0.78 -13.75
N ASN A 90 0.01 0.37 -13.13
CA ASN A 90 0.17 1.61 -13.89
C ASN A 90 1.58 2.20 -13.67
N PRO A 91 2.39 2.43 -14.74
CA PRO A 91 3.72 3.01 -14.64
C PRO A 91 3.75 4.42 -14.04
#